data_AF-A0A2N0NY56-F1
#
_entry.id   AF-A0A2N0NY56-F1
#
_cell.length_a   1.000
_cell.length_b   1.000
_cell.length_c   1.000
_cell.angle_alpha   90.00
_cell.angle_beta   90.00
_cell.angle_gamma   90.00
#
_symmetry.space_group_name_H-M   'P 1'
#
loop_
_entity.id
_entity.type
_entity.pdbx_description
1 polymer ?
#
loop_
_entity_poly.entity_id
_entity_poly.type
_entity_poly.pdbx_seq_one_letter_code
_entity_poly.pdbx_strand_id
1 'polypeptide(L)'
;MSMGVVGALIIHDPDDPYLNEYDEEIIVMLTDYHHTESEILLKKFLTPSSEGDEINGKNNFDCSQAPHVSKCVDNSGLAKFEFVSNKRYRLRIINTSAFSAFFFSIDKHEMEVIEVEGSYTKRNKIHRLPINVAQRYSVIVTVNQPVDNYIMRSEFQKKCMPDDAKKLSIVKAIVHYDGAPEDSAPKDVPWKDFLEEYTDEGDHPFHMHGHQFWVLGFGNGTHVDKKSLNTVNPIKRDTSTIPASGWTVLRFVPDNPGVFGIHCHMWHLQSGLLMQLIEFPEKIKKMDPPQEWVDLCKLNTKY
;
A
#
# COMPACT_ATOMS: atom_id res chain seq x y z
N MET A 1 -0.52 -12.86 6.54
CA MET A 1 0.53 -12.12 7.27
C MET A 1 1.85 -12.58 6.69
N SER A 2 2.56 -11.67 6.02
CA SER A 2 3.49 -12.01 4.94
C SER A 2 4.76 -12.70 5.45
N MET A 3 4.93 -14.00 5.15
CA MET A 3 6.25 -14.64 5.17
C MET A 3 7.02 -14.37 3.85
N GLY A 4 6.78 -13.21 3.23
CA GLY A 4 7.30 -12.85 1.91
C GLY A 4 6.53 -13.45 0.73
N VAL A 5 5.39 -14.11 0.93
CA VAL A 5 4.53 -14.58 -0.16
C VAL A 5 3.68 -13.42 -0.68
N VAL A 6 4.30 -12.58 -1.49
CA VAL A 6 3.70 -11.40 -2.09
C VAL A 6 4.33 -11.13 -3.46
N GLY A 7 3.57 -10.51 -4.35
CA GLY A 7 4.05 -10.09 -5.67
C GLY A 7 3.09 -9.10 -6.31
N ALA A 8 3.60 -8.34 -7.28
CA ALA A 8 2.78 -7.41 -8.04
C ALA A 8 2.07 -8.14 -9.19
N LEU A 9 0.77 -7.90 -9.33
CA LEU A 9 -0.01 -8.27 -10.50
C LEU A 9 -0.27 -7.02 -11.33
N ILE A 10 0.33 -6.94 -12.52
CA ILE A 10 0.14 -5.83 -13.46
C ILE A 10 -0.72 -6.31 -14.63
N ILE A 11 -1.79 -5.58 -14.90
CA ILE A 11 -2.65 -5.79 -16.06
C ILE A 11 -2.49 -4.55 -16.95
N HIS A 12 -2.08 -4.77 -18.20
CA HIS A 12 -1.99 -3.69 -19.19
C HIS A 12 -3.31 -3.56 -19.93
N ASP A 13 -3.95 -2.39 -19.81
CA ASP A 13 -5.15 -2.03 -20.54
C ASP A 13 -4.75 -1.44 -21.91
N PRO A 14 -5.17 -2.03 -23.04
CA PRO A 14 -4.91 -1.45 -24.36
C PRO A 14 -5.57 -0.07 -24.55
N ASP A 15 -6.61 0.25 -23.77
CA ASP A 15 -7.35 1.52 -23.83
C ASP A 15 -6.91 2.52 -22.73
N ASP A 16 -5.73 2.30 -22.11
CA ASP A 16 -5.20 3.19 -21.08
C ASP A 16 -5.07 4.64 -21.61
N PRO A 17 -5.79 5.62 -21.03
CA PRO A 17 -5.80 7.00 -21.52
C PRO A 17 -4.45 7.71 -21.37
N TYR A 18 -3.55 7.18 -20.54
CA TYR A 18 -2.23 7.74 -20.25
C TYR A 18 -1.09 6.94 -20.92
N LEU A 19 -1.39 5.92 -21.74
CA LEU A 19 -0.41 5.00 -22.32
C LEU A 19 0.74 5.72 -23.06
N ASN A 20 0.42 6.81 -23.77
CA ASN A 20 1.39 7.59 -24.55
C ASN A 20 2.00 8.77 -23.75
N GLU A 21 1.69 8.86 -22.45
CA GLU A 21 2.12 9.95 -21.58
C GLU A 21 3.30 9.59 -20.67
N TYR A 22 3.83 8.37 -20.79
CA TYR A 22 5.05 7.93 -20.13
C TYR A 22 5.91 7.11 -21.10
N ASP A 23 7.20 7.03 -20.81
CA ASP A 23 8.19 6.35 -21.65
C ASP A 23 8.55 4.97 -21.08
N GLU A 24 8.48 4.81 -19.75
CA GLU A 24 8.85 3.57 -19.05
C GLU A 24 7.92 3.32 -17.85
N GLU A 25 7.84 2.08 -17.38
CA GLU A 25 7.04 1.68 -16.22
C GLU A 25 7.90 0.98 -15.15
N ILE A 26 7.70 1.33 -13.88
CA ILE A 26 8.42 0.76 -12.73
C ILE A 26 7.43 0.39 -11.62
N ILE A 27 7.65 -0.75 -10.98
CA ILE A 27 6.90 -1.19 -9.81
C ILE A 27 7.65 -0.78 -8.53
N VAL A 28 6.92 -0.19 -7.58
CA VAL A 28 7.43 0.21 -6.27
C VAL A 28 6.56 -0.42 -5.19
N MET A 29 7.06 -1.44 -4.53
CA MET A 29 6.43 -2.10 -3.39
C MET A 29 6.98 -1.51 -2.09
N LEU A 30 6.07 -1.08 -1.23
CA LEU A 30 6.34 -0.58 0.12
C LEU A 30 5.86 -1.64 1.11
N THR A 31 6.73 -2.09 2.00
CA THR A 31 6.36 -3.10 3.00
C THR A 31 7.02 -2.80 4.33
N ASP A 32 6.28 -2.94 5.42
CA ASP A 32 6.90 -3.14 6.72
C ASP A 32 7.60 -4.49 6.79
N TYR A 33 8.64 -4.55 7.61
CA TYR A 33 9.50 -5.70 7.75
C TYR A 33 9.81 -5.99 9.22
N HIS A 34 9.83 -7.29 9.53
CA HIS A 34 10.12 -7.79 10.86
C HIS A 34 11.11 -8.95 10.75
N HIS A 35 12.14 -8.96 11.61
CA HIS A 35 13.08 -10.08 11.74
C HIS A 35 12.50 -11.24 12.56
N THR A 36 11.36 -11.02 13.20
CA THR A 36 10.63 -12.03 13.96
C THR A 36 9.52 -12.64 13.10
N GLU A 37 9.35 -13.97 13.18
CA GLU A 37 8.31 -14.68 12.44
C GLU A 37 6.89 -14.21 12.79
N SER A 38 6.03 -14.17 11.77
CA SER A 38 4.66 -13.66 11.89
C SER A 38 3.81 -14.41 12.92
N GLU A 39 3.97 -15.73 13.08
CA GLU A 39 3.23 -16.50 14.09
C GLU A 39 3.57 -16.08 15.53
N ILE A 40 4.82 -15.69 15.78
CA ILE A 40 5.28 -15.22 17.07
C ILE A 40 4.77 -13.80 17.31
N LEU A 41 4.85 -12.93 16.30
CA LEU A 41 4.34 -11.56 16.36
C LEU A 41 2.83 -11.53 16.61
N LEU A 42 2.09 -12.40 15.92
CA LEU A 42 0.67 -12.58 16.11
C LEU A 42 0.33 -12.98 17.55
N LYS A 43 1.03 -13.95 18.14
CA LYS A 43 0.81 -14.34 19.55
C LYS A 43 1.12 -13.20 20.53
N LYS A 44 1.97 -12.25 20.14
CA LYS A 44 2.32 -11.03 20.88
C LYS A 44 1.49 -9.82 20.46
N PHE A 45 0.22 -9.99 20.08
CA PHE A 45 -0.75 -9.00 19.56
C PHE A 45 -0.88 -7.62 20.26
N LEU A 46 -0.03 -7.28 21.22
CA LEU A 46 0.08 -5.99 21.93
C LEU A 46 1.50 -5.39 21.96
N THR A 47 2.46 -5.86 21.17
CA THR A 47 3.74 -5.13 20.97
C THR A 47 3.78 -4.57 19.55
N PRO A 48 3.26 -3.35 19.30
CA PRO A 48 3.04 -2.82 17.96
C PRO A 48 4.32 -2.18 17.39
N SER A 49 5.48 -2.72 17.76
CA SER A 49 6.78 -2.26 17.29
C SER A 49 7.11 -2.91 15.96
N SER A 50 7.13 -2.13 14.89
CA SER A 50 7.86 -2.50 13.68
C SER A 50 9.36 -2.42 13.94
N GLU A 51 10.12 -3.35 13.34
CA GLU A 51 11.58 -3.37 13.42
C GLU A 51 12.22 -2.65 12.21
N GLY A 52 11.46 -2.44 11.11
CA GLY A 52 11.89 -1.67 9.93
C GLY A 52 10.87 -1.72 8.79
N ASP A 53 11.19 -1.10 7.65
CA ASP A 53 10.49 -1.29 6.36
C ASP A 53 11.47 -1.55 5.22
N GLU A 54 10.92 -1.83 4.05
CA GLU A 54 11.65 -2.05 2.81
C GLU A 54 10.96 -1.37 1.61
N ILE A 55 11.77 -0.88 0.66
CA ILE A 55 11.30 -0.50 -0.68
C ILE A 55 11.85 -1.53 -1.66
N ASN A 56 10.96 -2.21 -2.39
CA ASN A 56 11.32 -3.32 -3.28
C ASN A 56 12.23 -4.37 -2.59
N GLY A 57 11.95 -4.68 -1.31
CA GLY A 57 12.67 -5.71 -0.55
C GLY A 57 14.08 -5.33 -0.10
N LYS A 58 14.41 -4.03 -0.05
CA LYS A 58 15.71 -3.54 0.43
C LYS A 58 15.56 -2.41 1.43
N ASN A 59 16.38 -2.48 2.47
CA ASN A 59 16.70 -1.39 3.38
C ASN A 59 17.99 -1.71 4.15
N ASN A 60 18.56 -0.70 4.81
CA ASN A 60 19.66 -0.89 5.76
C ASN A 60 19.10 -1.15 7.17
N PHE A 61 19.74 -2.04 7.92
CA PHE A 61 19.37 -2.38 9.30
C PHE A 61 20.62 -2.58 10.16
N ASP A 62 20.53 -2.19 11.44
CA ASP A 62 21.56 -2.38 12.46
C ASP A 62 21.36 -3.74 13.14
N CYS A 63 22.17 -4.72 12.76
CA CYS A 63 22.03 -6.10 13.22
C CYS A 63 22.26 -6.28 14.73
N SER A 64 22.82 -5.28 15.43
CA SER A 64 22.90 -5.33 16.89
C SER A 64 21.52 -5.32 17.56
N GLN A 65 20.49 -4.86 16.84
CA GLN A 65 19.10 -4.80 17.30
C GLN A 65 18.29 -6.03 16.87
N ALA A 66 18.86 -6.92 16.05
CA ALA A 66 18.16 -8.12 15.59
C ALA A 66 18.10 -9.20 16.69
N PRO A 67 17.06 -10.07 16.71
CA PRO A 67 17.03 -11.22 17.59
C PRO A 67 18.28 -12.09 17.43
N HIS A 68 18.84 -12.64 18.52
CA HIS A 68 20.08 -13.43 18.51
C HIS A 68 20.07 -14.65 17.58
N VAL A 69 18.88 -15.13 17.20
CA VAL A 69 18.70 -16.27 16.28
C VAL A 69 18.65 -15.86 14.80
N SER A 70 18.66 -14.56 14.50
CA SER A 70 18.57 -14.04 13.13
C SER A 70 19.89 -14.18 12.37
N LYS A 71 19.82 -14.41 11.06
CA LYS A 71 20.97 -14.39 10.14
C LYS A 71 21.15 -13.00 9.53
N CYS A 72 21.17 -11.98 10.38
CA CYS A 72 21.24 -10.59 9.94
C CYS A 72 22.62 -10.26 9.33
N VAL A 73 22.62 -9.51 8.22
CA VAL A 73 23.83 -8.95 7.60
C VAL A 73 23.67 -7.42 7.59
N ASP A 74 24.61 -6.73 8.22
CA ASP A 74 24.55 -5.27 8.37
C ASP A 74 24.52 -4.58 7.00
N ASN A 75 23.63 -3.59 6.88
CA ASN A 75 23.58 -2.65 5.76
C ASN A 75 23.60 -3.31 4.38
N SER A 76 22.56 -4.08 4.08
CA SER A 76 22.37 -4.77 2.78
C SER A 76 22.17 -3.82 1.57
N GLY A 77 22.23 -2.50 1.79
CA GLY A 77 22.11 -1.47 0.77
C GLY A 77 20.66 -1.01 0.55
N LEU A 78 20.52 0.13 -0.12
CA LEU A 78 19.22 0.67 -0.49
C LEU A 78 18.80 0.15 -1.87
N ALA A 79 17.50 0.15 -2.16
CA ALA A 79 17.03 0.00 -3.53
C ALA A 79 17.57 1.16 -4.40
N LYS A 80 17.99 0.84 -5.62
CA LYS A 80 18.45 1.82 -6.63
C LYS A 80 17.54 1.74 -7.84
N PHE A 81 17.05 2.89 -8.29
CA PHE A 81 16.16 3.05 -9.45
C PHE A 81 16.86 3.93 -10.48
N GLU A 82 17.06 3.39 -11.69
CA GLU A 82 17.81 4.04 -12.76
C GLU A 82 16.88 4.87 -13.66
N PHE A 83 17.13 6.17 -13.74
CA PHE A 83 16.29 7.15 -14.41
C PHE A 83 17.08 7.86 -15.51
N VAL A 84 16.47 8.04 -16.68
CA VAL A 84 17.09 8.78 -17.80
C VAL A 84 16.51 10.19 -17.88
N SER A 85 17.39 11.18 -17.96
CA SER A 85 17.00 12.60 -18.06
C SER A 85 15.98 12.84 -19.17
N ASN A 86 14.98 13.67 -18.89
CA ASN A 86 13.85 14.04 -19.75
C ASN A 86 12.85 12.92 -20.08
N LYS A 87 13.01 11.71 -19.55
CA LYS A 87 11.95 10.68 -19.63
C LYS A 87 10.84 10.93 -18.61
N ARG A 88 9.71 10.30 -18.83
CA ARG A 88 8.56 10.21 -17.94
C ARG A 88 8.37 8.75 -17.53
N TYR A 89 8.31 8.49 -16.23
CA TYR A 89 8.14 7.15 -15.69
C TYR A 89 6.77 7.01 -15.05
N ARG A 90 6.04 5.94 -15.37
CA ARG A 90 4.89 5.50 -14.58
C ARG A 90 5.39 4.64 -13.42
N LEU A 91 5.18 5.09 -12.20
CA LEU A 91 5.45 4.31 -11.00
C LEU A 91 4.14 3.68 -10.51
N ARG A 92 4.13 2.36 -10.38
CA ARG A 92 3.05 1.58 -9.78
C ARG A 92 3.38 1.31 -8.32
N ILE A 93 2.84 2.14 -7.44
CA ILE A 93 3.14 2.13 -6.01
C ILE A 93 2.12 1.25 -5.31
N ILE A 94 2.60 0.25 -4.58
CA ILE A 94 1.78 -0.77 -3.91
C ILE A 94 2.21 -0.85 -2.46
N ASN A 95 1.29 -0.61 -1.53
CA ASN A 95 1.55 -0.86 -0.12
C ASN A 95 1.15 -2.30 0.23
N THR A 96 2.16 -3.15 0.41
CA THR A 96 2.04 -4.57 0.75
C THR A 96 2.30 -4.87 2.21
N SER A 97 2.42 -3.84 3.04
CA SER A 97 2.65 -3.96 4.48
C SER A 97 1.60 -4.81 5.16
N ALA A 98 1.97 -5.35 6.32
CA ALA A 98 1.04 -6.07 7.18
C ALA A 98 0.32 -5.14 8.17
N PHE A 99 0.86 -3.95 8.42
CA PHE A 99 0.29 -2.96 9.34
C PHE A 99 0.45 -1.50 8.86
N SER A 100 1.55 -1.19 8.20
CA SER A 100 2.02 0.20 8.11
C SER A 100 1.49 1.00 6.92
N ALA A 101 1.07 2.23 7.19
CA ALA A 101 0.73 3.24 6.19
C ALA A 101 1.91 4.21 5.98
N PHE A 102 2.05 4.72 4.76
CA PHE A 102 3.20 5.53 4.37
C PHE A 102 2.81 6.87 3.73
N PHE A 103 3.72 7.84 3.82
CA PHE A 103 3.87 8.90 2.85
C PHE A 103 5.01 8.54 1.90
N PHE A 104 4.68 8.30 0.63
CA PHE A 104 5.65 8.10 -0.43
C PHE A 104 6.02 9.44 -1.08
N SER A 105 7.29 9.66 -1.37
CA SER A 105 7.74 10.85 -2.11
C SER A 105 9.08 10.64 -2.80
N ILE A 106 9.43 11.54 -3.72
CA ILE A 106 10.75 11.61 -4.35
C ILE A 106 11.23 13.05 -4.24
N ASP A 107 12.41 13.25 -3.66
CA ASP A 107 12.99 14.57 -3.43
C ASP A 107 13.05 15.37 -4.73
N LYS A 108 12.50 16.60 -4.70
CA LYS A 108 12.43 17.55 -5.82
C LYS A 108 11.62 17.10 -7.05
N HIS A 109 10.95 15.95 -7.00
CA HIS A 109 10.12 15.47 -8.10
C HIS A 109 8.64 15.53 -7.70
N GLU A 110 7.85 16.28 -8.46
CA GLU A 110 6.40 16.20 -8.35
C GLU A 110 5.91 14.86 -8.94
N MET A 111 4.84 14.33 -8.37
CA MET A 111 4.18 13.13 -8.84
C MET A 111 2.78 13.47 -9.33
N GLU A 112 2.40 12.91 -10.48
CA GLU A 112 1.08 13.11 -11.07
C GLU A 112 0.26 11.83 -10.91
N VAL A 113 -0.69 11.81 -9.96
CA VAL A 113 -1.58 10.66 -9.74
C VAL A 113 -2.53 10.52 -10.92
N ILE A 114 -2.54 9.34 -11.54
CA ILE A 114 -3.35 9.02 -12.72
C ILE A 114 -4.29 7.83 -12.52
N GLU A 115 -4.08 7.03 -11.48
CA GLU A 115 -4.84 5.82 -11.22
C GLU A 115 -4.90 5.54 -9.71
N VAL A 116 -6.04 5.05 -9.24
CA VAL A 116 -6.27 4.55 -7.88
C VAL A 116 -6.89 3.16 -7.98
N GLU A 117 -6.17 2.14 -7.50
CA GLU A 117 -6.69 0.76 -7.37
C GLU A 117 -7.35 0.21 -8.64
N GLY A 118 -6.70 0.42 -9.80
CA GLY A 118 -7.20 -0.03 -11.11
C GLY A 118 -8.25 0.88 -11.76
N SER A 119 -8.59 2.03 -11.15
CA SER A 119 -9.49 3.03 -11.75
C SER A 119 -8.71 4.28 -12.14
N TYR A 120 -8.76 4.65 -13.41
CA TYR A 120 -8.17 5.91 -13.90
C TYR A 120 -8.84 7.12 -13.24
N THR A 121 -8.03 8.08 -12.82
CA THR A 121 -8.49 9.35 -12.23
C THR A 121 -8.13 10.51 -13.12
N LYS A 122 -8.74 11.68 -12.86
CA LYS A 122 -8.17 12.93 -13.38
C LYS A 122 -6.80 13.14 -12.75
N ARG A 123 -5.84 13.60 -13.57
CA ARG A 123 -4.48 13.88 -13.13
C ARG A 123 -4.47 14.88 -11.97
N ASN A 124 -3.73 14.56 -10.91
CA ASN A 124 -3.51 15.48 -9.80
C ASN A 124 -2.03 15.49 -9.39
N LYS A 125 -1.45 16.69 -9.25
CA LYS A 125 -0.06 16.88 -8.83
C LYS A 125 0.06 16.87 -7.33
N ILE A 126 1.01 16.09 -6.81
CA ILE A 126 1.31 15.98 -5.40
C ILE A 126 2.82 15.89 -5.19
N HIS A 127 3.30 16.32 -4.03
CA HIS A 127 4.69 16.12 -3.60
C HIS A 127 4.83 14.86 -2.73
N ARG A 128 3.79 14.53 -1.97
CA ARG A 128 3.74 13.38 -1.06
C ARG A 128 2.45 12.60 -1.26
N LEU A 129 2.56 11.28 -1.40
CA LEU A 129 1.44 10.36 -1.60
C LEU A 129 1.13 9.62 -0.29
N PRO A 130 -0.02 9.91 0.35
CA PRO A 130 -0.55 9.06 1.41
C PRO A 130 -1.02 7.71 0.84
N ILE A 131 -0.51 6.60 1.37
CA ILE A 131 -0.86 5.25 0.93
C ILE A 131 -1.03 4.30 2.11
N ASN A 132 -2.25 3.80 2.31
CA ASN A 132 -2.57 2.82 3.35
C ASN A 132 -2.35 1.38 2.86
N VAL A 133 -2.35 0.43 3.78
CA VAL A 133 -2.19 -1.01 3.49
C VAL A 133 -3.18 -1.46 2.42
N ALA A 134 -2.68 -2.27 1.48
CA ALA A 134 -3.39 -2.80 0.32
C ALA A 134 -3.85 -1.77 -0.73
N GLN A 135 -3.55 -0.48 -0.54
CA GLN A 135 -3.84 0.53 -1.55
C GLN A 135 -2.77 0.52 -2.64
N ARG A 136 -3.18 0.92 -3.85
CA ARG A 136 -2.31 1.05 -5.03
C ARG A 136 -2.61 2.35 -5.76
N TYR A 137 -1.55 3.01 -6.21
CA TYR A 137 -1.63 4.22 -7.02
C TYR A 137 -0.66 4.11 -8.19
N SER A 138 -1.07 4.57 -9.37
CA SER A 138 -0.12 4.88 -10.44
C SER A 138 0.12 6.37 -10.48
N VAL A 139 1.40 6.76 -10.52
CA VAL A 139 1.82 8.14 -10.70
C VAL A 139 2.75 8.27 -11.90
N ILE A 140 2.73 9.42 -12.57
CA ILE A 140 3.75 9.78 -13.56
C ILE A 140 4.75 10.74 -12.91
N VAL A 141 6.04 10.46 -13.11
CA VAL A 141 7.16 11.29 -12.66
C VAL A 141 7.97 11.72 -13.87
N THR A 142 8.17 13.02 -14.04
CA THR A 142 9.02 13.55 -15.10
C THR A 142 10.44 13.78 -14.57
N VAL A 143 11.44 13.29 -15.29
CA VAL A 143 12.85 13.32 -14.93
C VAL A 143 13.47 14.64 -15.40
N ASN A 144 13.13 15.73 -14.73
CA ASN A 144 13.46 17.11 -15.15
C ASN A 144 14.40 17.85 -14.19
N GLN A 145 14.98 17.16 -13.21
CA GLN A 145 15.93 17.75 -12.28
C GLN A 145 17.36 17.69 -12.85
N PRO A 146 18.33 18.47 -12.31
CA PRO A 146 19.73 18.32 -12.69
C PRO A 146 20.23 16.87 -12.51
N VAL A 147 21.17 16.43 -13.33
CA VAL A 147 21.78 15.09 -13.19
C VAL A 147 22.48 14.98 -11.83
N ASP A 148 21.88 14.19 -10.93
CA ASP A 148 22.35 13.94 -9.56
C ASP A 148 21.63 12.68 -9.02
N ASN A 149 21.98 12.26 -7.80
CA ASN A 149 21.24 11.26 -7.06
C ASN A 149 20.15 11.91 -6.18
N TYR A 150 18.96 11.33 -6.15
CA TYR A 150 17.82 11.79 -5.37
C TYR A 150 17.32 10.72 -4.41
N ILE A 151 16.70 11.13 -3.30
CA ILE A 151 16.08 10.20 -2.35
C ILE A 151 14.63 9.96 -2.74
N MET A 152 14.27 8.68 -2.90
CA MET A 152 12.90 8.20 -2.84
C MET A 152 12.60 7.76 -1.41
N ARG A 153 11.48 8.21 -0.84
CA ARG A 153 11.15 8.03 0.58
C ARG A 153 9.89 7.20 0.76
N SER A 154 9.95 6.32 1.75
CA SER A 154 8.78 5.73 2.40
C SER A 154 8.81 6.14 3.86
N GLU A 155 7.97 7.09 4.22
CA GLU A 155 7.87 7.61 5.59
C GLU A 155 6.65 7.02 6.28
N PHE A 156 6.84 6.38 7.43
CA PHE A 156 5.71 5.95 8.25
C PHE A 156 4.79 7.11 8.62
N GLN A 157 3.50 6.84 8.63
CA GLN A 157 2.55 7.61 9.43
C GLN A 157 2.64 7.15 10.87
N LYS A 158 3.18 8.01 11.74
CA LYS A 158 3.63 7.65 13.09
C LYS A 158 2.54 7.84 14.14
N LYS A 159 1.45 8.54 13.83
CA LYS A 159 0.35 8.87 14.74
C LYS A 159 -0.43 7.64 15.20
N CYS A 160 -0.54 6.63 14.35
CA CYS A 160 -1.17 5.35 14.67
C CYS A 160 -0.19 4.30 15.22
N MET A 161 1.08 4.66 15.40
CA MET A 161 2.12 3.75 15.86
C MET A 161 2.54 4.02 17.31
N PRO A 162 3.05 3.00 18.04
CA PRO A 162 3.58 3.17 19.39
C PRO A 162 4.76 4.15 19.43
N ASP A 163 5.06 4.66 20.62
CA ASP A 163 6.15 5.61 20.82
C ASP A 163 7.52 5.10 20.33
N ASP A 164 7.77 3.79 20.39
CA ASP A 164 9.00 3.21 19.87
C ASP A 164 9.09 3.29 18.34
N ALA A 165 7.97 3.17 17.63
CA ALA A 165 7.92 3.31 16.18
C ALA A 165 8.18 4.77 15.73
N LYS A 166 7.96 5.76 16.61
CA LYS A 166 8.34 7.16 16.32
C LYS A 166 9.84 7.32 16.09
N LYS A 167 10.66 6.43 16.65
CA LYS A 167 12.13 6.41 16.51
C LYS A 167 12.60 5.75 15.21
N LEU A 168 11.71 5.09 14.47
CA LEU A 168 12.07 4.46 13.19
C LEU A 168 12.55 5.52 12.19
N SER A 169 13.69 5.22 11.58
CA SER A 169 14.28 5.99 10.50
C SER A 169 13.43 5.90 9.25
N ILE A 170 13.39 6.99 8.48
CA ILE A 170 12.73 7.01 7.18
C ILE A 170 13.43 5.99 6.26
N VAL A 171 12.64 5.14 5.61
CA VAL A 171 13.14 4.19 4.62
C VAL A 171 13.38 4.91 3.30
N LYS A 172 14.56 4.67 2.73
CA LYS A 172 15.08 5.42 1.59
C LYS A 172 15.45 4.47 0.46
N ALA A 173 15.26 4.93 -0.75
CA ALA A 173 15.82 4.37 -1.96
C ALA A 173 16.54 5.48 -2.75
N ILE A 174 17.44 5.09 -3.64
CA ILE A 174 18.22 5.99 -4.49
C ILE A 174 17.55 6.04 -5.87
N VAL A 175 17.16 7.24 -6.30
CA VAL A 175 16.88 7.53 -7.71
C VAL A 175 18.16 8.05 -8.33
N HIS A 176 18.77 7.24 -9.18
CA HIS A 176 20.01 7.56 -9.86
C HIS A 176 19.71 8.03 -11.27
N TYR A 177 20.12 9.25 -11.60
CA TYR A 177 20.06 9.72 -12.98
C TYR A 177 21.23 9.17 -13.78
N ASP A 178 21.00 8.75 -15.03
CA ASP A 178 22.07 8.41 -15.95
C ASP A 178 23.09 9.56 -16.06
N GLY A 179 24.36 9.24 -15.79
CA GLY A 179 25.47 10.19 -15.71
C GLY A 179 25.71 10.83 -14.33
N ALA A 180 24.93 10.50 -13.29
CA ALA A 180 25.18 10.93 -11.92
C ALA A 180 26.38 10.17 -11.30
N PRO A 181 27.05 10.71 -10.26
CA PRO A 181 28.16 10.01 -9.62
C PRO A 181 27.68 8.77 -8.86
N GLU A 182 28.18 7.58 -9.23
CA GLU A 182 27.77 6.26 -8.68
C GLU A 182 27.86 6.15 -7.16
N ASP A 183 28.97 6.60 -6.56
CA ASP A 183 29.23 6.42 -5.12
C ASP A 183 28.84 7.64 -4.27
N SER A 184 28.16 8.64 -4.86
CA SER A 184 27.75 9.82 -4.10
C SER A 184 26.42 9.59 -3.38
N ALA A 185 26.43 9.72 -2.06
CA ALA A 185 25.19 9.71 -1.28
C ALA A 185 24.29 10.88 -1.74
N PRO A 186 23.01 10.64 -2.04
CA PRO A 186 22.07 11.69 -2.42
C PRO A 186 21.91 12.70 -1.28
N LYS A 187 21.73 13.97 -1.63
CA LYS A 187 21.47 15.04 -0.65
C LYS A 187 20.07 14.85 -0.05
N ASP A 188 19.98 14.92 1.28
CA ASP A 188 18.72 14.82 2.01
C ASP A 188 17.93 16.13 1.91
N VAL A 189 17.01 16.22 0.93
CA VAL A 189 16.23 17.43 0.65
C VAL A 189 14.75 17.08 0.51
N PRO A 190 14.07 16.73 1.62
CA PRO A 190 12.66 16.38 1.59
C PRO A 190 11.81 17.58 1.17
N TRP A 191 10.63 17.29 0.64
CA TRP A 191 9.61 18.30 0.42
C TRP A 191 9.20 18.95 1.76
N LYS A 192 8.92 20.26 1.71
CA LYS A 192 8.60 21.07 2.90
C LYS A 192 7.11 21.13 3.21
N ASP A 193 6.27 20.74 2.26
CA ASP A 193 4.84 20.65 2.48
C ASP A 193 4.55 19.47 3.41
N PHE A 194 3.81 19.78 4.49
CA PHE A 194 3.35 18.79 5.42
C PHE A 194 1.93 18.42 5.03
N LEU A 195 1.70 17.13 4.80
CA LEU A 195 0.37 16.58 4.96
C LEU A 195 0.21 16.29 6.44
N GLU A 196 -0.86 16.81 7.05
CA GLU A 196 -1.28 16.31 8.36
C GLU A 196 -1.46 14.80 8.24
N GLU A 197 -0.95 14.06 9.22
CA GLU A 197 -1.17 12.61 9.28
C GLU A 197 -2.67 12.35 9.29
N TYR A 198 -3.16 11.64 8.26
CA TYR A 198 -4.59 11.39 8.07
C TYR A 198 -5.04 10.10 8.76
N THR A 199 -4.08 9.28 9.25
CA THR A 199 -4.38 8.09 10.05
C THR A 199 -4.27 8.37 11.54
N ASP A 200 -5.35 8.16 12.28
CA ASP A 200 -5.37 8.20 13.74
C ASP A 200 -5.11 6.81 14.35
N GLU A 201 -4.80 6.78 15.65
CA GLU A 201 -4.78 5.55 16.43
C GLU A 201 -6.18 4.92 16.40
N GLY A 202 -6.33 3.82 15.64
CA GLY A 202 -7.61 3.16 15.40
C GLY A 202 -8.19 3.33 14.00
N ASP A 203 -7.44 3.88 13.05
CA ASP A 203 -7.81 3.82 11.63
C ASP A 203 -7.69 2.39 11.08
N HIS A 204 -8.59 2.02 10.17
CA HIS A 204 -8.65 0.66 9.61
C HIS A 204 -8.79 0.71 8.08
N PRO A 205 -7.81 0.22 7.30
CA PRO A 205 -7.98 0.04 5.85
C PRO A 205 -8.90 -1.15 5.60
N PHE A 206 -10.13 -0.88 5.19
CA PHE A 206 -11.08 -1.92 4.83
C PHE A 206 -11.01 -2.23 3.34
N HIS A 207 -10.80 -3.51 3.03
CA HIS A 207 -10.80 -4.05 1.69
C HIS A 207 -12.06 -4.89 1.43
N MET A 208 -12.60 -4.80 0.22
CA MET A 208 -13.76 -5.59 -0.24
C MET A 208 -13.35 -6.48 -1.40
N HIS A 209 -13.56 -7.78 -1.24
CA HIS A 209 -13.37 -8.75 -2.32
C HIS A 209 -14.50 -8.66 -3.33
N GLY A 210 -14.23 -9.05 -4.58
CA GLY A 210 -15.24 -9.20 -5.63
C GLY A 210 -15.78 -7.92 -6.26
N HIS A 211 -15.53 -6.75 -5.66
CA HIS A 211 -16.06 -5.47 -6.13
C HIS A 211 -15.07 -4.33 -5.93
N GLN A 212 -15.12 -3.36 -6.84
CA GLN A 212 -14.75 -1.99 -6.53
C GLN A 212 -15.99 -1.24 -6.05
N PHE A 213 -15.82 -0.36 -5.08
CA PHE A 213 -16.86 0.49 -4.51
C PHE A 213 -16.54 1.97 -4.69
N TRP A 214 -17.58 2.79 -4.65
CA TRP A 214 -17.49 4.24 -4.54
C TRP A 214 -17.44 4.66 -3.07
N VAL A 215 -16.47 5.51 -2.71
CA VAL A 215 -16.40 6.13 -1.38
C VAL A 215 -17.21 7.43 -1.41
N LEU A 216 -18.41 7.41 -0.82
CA LEU A 216 -19.31 8.57 -0.84
C LEU A 216 -18.91 9.65 0.17
N GLY A 217 -18.21 9.25 1.22
CA GLY A 217 -17.73 10.17 2.26
C GLY A 217 -17.24 9.42 3.48
N PHE A 218 -16.55 10.16 4.35
CA PHE A 218 -16.07 9.72 5.65
C PHE A 218 -16.14 10.89 6.63
N GLY A 219 -16.10 10.60 7.92
CA GLY A 219 -16.15 11.63 8.95
C GLY A 219 -15.99 11.05 10.35
N ASN A 220 -15.96 11.95 11.34
CA ASN A 220 -15.77 11.59 12.75
C ASN A 220 -17.11 11.43 13.47
N GLY A 221 -17.07 10.72 14.60
CA GLY A 221 -18.25 10.43 15.42
C GLY A 221 -19.14 9.36 14.80
N THR A 222 -20.36 9.25 15.30
CA THR A 222 -21.30 8.18 14.91
C THR A 222 -22.40 8.65 13.96
N HIS A 223 -22.46 9.94 13.65
CA HIS A 223 -23.53 10.53 12.83
C HIS A 223 -23.06 10.80 11.40
N VAL A 224 -23.83 10.26 10.44
CA VAL A 224 -23.63 10.50 9.01
C VAL A 224 -24.65 11.53 8.53
N ASP A 225 -24.17 12.72 8.14
CA ASP A 225 -25.01 13.64 7.37
C ASP A 225 -25.11 13.16 5.92
N LYS A 226 -26.26 12.61 5.54
CA LYS A 226 -26.47 12.10 4.18
C LYS A 226 -26.34 13.18 3.10
N LYS A 227 -26.53 14.47 3.45
CA LYS A 227 -26.43 15.57 2.48
C LYS A 227 -24.99 15.95 2.16
N SER A 228 -24.01 15.60 3.01
CA SER A 228 -22.59 15.85 2.75
C SER A 228 -21.94 14.78 1.86
N LEU A 229 -22.64 13.67 1.60
CA LEU A 229 -22.13 12.57 0.79
C LEU A 229 -22.03 12.96 -0.68
N ASN A 230 -20.85 12.75 -1.27
CA ASN A 230 -20.64 12.91 -2.69
C ASN A 230 -21.23 11.72 -3.47
N THR A 231 -22.31 11.97 -4.19
CA THR A 231 -22.97 10.95 -5.03
C THR A 231 -22.62 11.09 -6.52
N VAL A 232 -21.91 12.15 -6.91
CA VAL A 232 -21.59 12.50 -8.30
C VAL A 232 -20.11 12.21 -8.58
N ASN A 233 -19.87 11.11 -9.29
CA ASN A 233 -18.52 10.63 -9.62
C ASN A 233 -17.51 10.65 -8.44
N PRO A 234 -17.86 10.08 -7.27
CA PRO A 234 -16.90 9.89 -6.18
C PRO A 234 -15.79 8.91 -6.60
N ILE A 235 -14.69 8.88 -5.82
CA ILE A 235 -13.59 7.96 -6.08
C ILE A 235 -14.09 6.51 -6.02
N LYS A 236 -13.69 5.71 -7.02
CA LYS A 236 -13.97 4.28 -7.10
C LYS A 236 -12.69 3.50 -6.84
N ARG A 237 -12.75 2.54 -5.93
CA ARG A 237 -11.58 1.85 -5.37
C ARG A 237 -12.01 0.54 -4.68
N ASP A 238 -11.11 -0.30 -4.20
CA ASP A 238 -11.44 -1.54 -3.46
C ASP A 238 -10.96 -1.55 -2.00
N THR A 239 -10.20 -0.54 -1.58
CA THR A 239 -9.68 -0.43 -0.22
C THR A 239 -9.79 1.00 0.31
N SER A 240 -10.58 1.25 1.36
CA SER A 240 -10.72 2.58 1.97
C SER A 240 -10.45 2.55 3.46
N THR A 241 -9.76 3.58 3.96
CA THR A 241 -9.60 3.79 5.40
C THR A 241 -10.95 4.14 6.02
N ILE A 242 -11.28 3.49 7.13
CA ILE A 242 -12.30 3.90 8.08
C ILE A 242 -11.60 4.66 9.21
N PRO A 243 -11.90 5.95 9.41
CA PRO A 243 -11.27 6.75 10.47
C PRO A 243 -11.59 6.22 11.87
N ALA A 244 -10.65 6.37 12.80
CA ALA A 244 -10.82 6.06 14.21
C ALA A 244 -12.02 6.83 14.79
N SER A 245 -12.90 6.13 15.51
CA SER A 245 -14.13 6.71 16.07
C SER A 245 -15.01 7.44 15.04
N GLY A 246 -14.89 7.07 13.77
CA GLY A 246 -15.58 7.69 12.65
C GLY A 246 -16.39 6.71 11.82
N TRP A 247 -16.66 7.10 10.59
CA TRP A 247 -17.44 6.32 9.63
C TRP A 247 -16.92 6.53 8.22
N THR A 248 -17.23 5.57 7.35
CA THR A 248 -17.05 5.68 5.90
C THR A 248 -18.27 5.07 5.22
N VAL A 249 -18.84 5.79 4.24
CA VAL A 249 -19.98 5.32 3.47
C VAL A 249 -19.51 4.81 2.11
N LEU A 250 -19.73 3.53 1.87
CA LEU A 250 -19.41 2.86 0.62
C LEU A 250 -20.70 2.60 -0.18
N ARG A 251 -20.62 2.75 -1.50
CA ARG A 251 -21.64 2.31 -2.46
C ARG A 251 -21.01 1.32 -3.41
N PHE A 252 -21.65 0.18 -3.62
CA PHE A 252 -21.24 -0.81 -4.62
C PHE A 252 -22.48 -1.34 -5.34
N VAL A 253 -22.28 -2.00 -6.47
CA VAL A 253 -23.33 -2.69 -7.20
C VAL A 253 -23.17 -4.18 -6.93
N PRO A 254 -24.19 -4.88 -6.41
CA PRO A 254 -24.18 -6.32 -6.30
C PRO A 254 -24.49 -6.92 -7.68
N ASP A 255 -23.45 -7.20 -8.46
CA ASP A 255 -23.49 -7.79 -9.80
C ASP A 255 -22.69 -9.10 -9.93
N ASN A 256 -22.14 -9.63 -8.84
CA ASN A 256 -21.22 -10.77 -8.82
C ASN A 256 -21.72 -11.83 -7.82
N PRO A 257 -22.33 -12.94 -8.25
CA PRO A 257 -22.75 -14.00 -7.33
C PRO A 257 -21.55 -14.67 -6.64
N GLY A 258 -21.49 -14.66 -5.31
CA GLY A 258 -20.37 -15.22 -4.56
C GLY A 258 -20.39 -14.94 -3.06
N VAL A 259 -19.33 -15.36 -2.36
CA VAL A 259 -19.11 -15.07 -0.94
C VAL A 259 -17.83 -14.25 -0.82
N PHE A 260 -17.98 -12.97 -0.49
CA PHE A 260 -16.87 -12.00 -0.51
C PHE A 260 -16.53 -11.50 0.89
N GLY A 261 -15.25 -11.53 1.24
CA GLY A 261 -14.76 -10.92 2.46
C GLY A 261 -14.77 -9.39 2.37
N ILE A 262 -15.21 -8.74 3.44
CA ILE A 262 -15.00 -7.33 3.71
C ILE A 262 -14.23 -7.26 5.02
N HIS A 263 -12.99 -6.82 5.01
CA HIS A 263 -12.13 -6.92 6.19
C HIS A 263 -11.13 -5.80 6.30
N CYS A 264 -10.66 -5.57 7.53
CA CYS A 264 -9.45 -4.78 7.73
C CYS A 264 -8.27 -5.51 7.09
N HIS A 265 -7.45 -4.81 6.31
CA HIS A 265 -6.31 -5.39 5.60
C HIS A 265 -5.02 -5.37 6.44
N MET A 266 -5.14 -5.24 7.76
CA MET A 266 -4.05 -5.36 8.72
C MET A 266 -4.16 -6.68 9.50
N TRP A 267 -3.33 -6.85 10.53
CA TRP A 267 -3.39 -8.02 11.43
C TRP A 267 -4.77 -8.25 12.05
N HIS A 268 -5.61 -7.21 12.15
CA HIS A 268 -6.97 -7.32 12.70
C HIS A 268 -7.86 -8.31 11.94
N LEU A 269 -7.60 -8.62 10.65
CA LEU A 269 -8.29 -9.72 9.95
C LEU A 269 -8.17 -11.04 10.73
N GLN A 270 -6.96 -11.37 11.17
CA GLN A 270 -6.71 -12.62 11.90
C GLN A 270 -7.31 -12.60 13.31
N SER A 271 -7.52 -11.41 13.88
CA SER A 271 -8.28 -11.22 15.13
C SER A 271 -9.79 -11.31 14.95
N GLY A 272 -10.29 -11.47 13.71
CA GLY A 272 -11.72 -11.60 13.40
C GLY A 272 -12.40 -10.34 12.88
N LEU A 273 -11.64 -9.29 12.51
CA LEU A 273 -12.19 -8.08 11.91
C LEU A 273 -12.52 -8.31 10.42
N LEU A 274 -13.52 -9.16 10.20
CA LEU A 274 -14.00 -9.67 8.92
C LEU A 274 -15.53 -9.73 8.93
N MET A 275 -16.11 -9.33 7.81
CA MET A 275 -17.50 -9.58 7.44
C MET A 275 -17.53 -10.37 6.14
N GLN A 276 -18.57 -11.16 5.91
CA GLN A 276 -18.80 -11.85 4.63
C GLN A 276 -20.09 -11.35 4.00
N LEU A 277 -19.99 -10.94 2.73
CA LEU A 277 -21.13 -10.63 1.88
C LEU A 277 -21.49 -11.87 1.06
N ILE A 278 -22.68 -12.44 1.30
CA ILE A 278 -23.21 -13.55 0.50
C ILE A 278 -24.14 -12.97 -0.55
N GLU A 279 -23.67 -12.93 -1.79
CA GLU A 279 -24.37 -12.29 -2.89
C GLU A 279 -25.05 -13.32 -3.81
N PHE A 280 -26.36 -13.17 -4.01
CA PHE A 280 -27.19 -14.09 -4.82
C PHE A 280 -27.06 -15.59 -4.42
N PRO A 281 -27.42 -15.97 -3.17
CA PRO A 281 -27.26 -17.36 -2.69
C PRO A 281 -27.97 -18.41 -3.56
N GLU A 282 -29.11 -18.07 -4.17
CA GLU A 282 -29.84 -18.96 -5.08
C GLU A 282 -29.13 -19.20 -6.42
N LYS A 283 -28.24 -18.28 -6.83
CA LYS A 283 -27.34 -18.49 -7.98
C LYS A 283 -26.13 -19.32 -7.56
N ILE A 284 -25.55 -19.06 -6.39
CA ILE A 284 -24.41 -19.82 -5.84
C ILE A 284 -24.75 -21.31 -5.71
N LYS A 285 -25.93 -21.65 -5.19
CA LYS A 285 -26.40 -23.05 -5.07
C LYS A 285 -26.43 -23.81 -6.39
N LYS A 286 -26.52 -23.11 -7.52
CA LYS A 286 -26.57 -23.68 -8.86
C LYS A 286 -25.23 -23.65 -9.57
N MET A 287 -24.19 -23.08 -8.95
CA MET A 287 -22.83 -23.12 -9.48
C MET A 287 -22.27 -24.53 -9.35
N ASP A 288 -21.58 -24.98 -10.38
CA ASP A 288 -20.82 -26.23 -10.38
C ASP A 288 -19.34 -25.89 -10.15
N PRO A 289 -18.80 -26.07 -8.92
CA PRO A 289 -17.42 -25.72 -8.63
C PRO A 289 -16.46 -26.69 -9.34
N PRO A 290 -15.28 -26.23 -9.80
CA PRO A 290 -14.26 -27.12 -10.34
C PRO A 290 -13.93 -28.28 -9.40
N GLN A 291 -13.72 -29.48 -9.95
CA GLN A 291 -13.48 -30.69 -9.16
C GLN A 291 -12.23 -30.55 -8.27
N GLU A 292 -11.24 -29.80 -8.73
CA GLU A 292 -10.01 -29.48 -8.00
C GLU A 292 -10.31 -28.79 -6.67
N TRP A 293 -11.31 -27.90 -6.61
CA TRP A 293 -11.70 -27.22 -5.38
C TRP A 293 -12.34 -28.19 -4.39
N VAL A 294 -13.20 -29.07 -4.90
CA VAL A 294 -13.85 -30.12 -4.10
C VAL A 294 -12.81 -31.09 -3.54
N ASP A 295 -11.78 -31.40 -4.31
CA ASP A 295 -10.73 -32.32 -3.91
C ASP A 295 -9.81 -31.72 -2.85
N LEU A 296 -9.57 -30.40 -2.86
CA LEU A 296 -8.88 -29.71 -1.77
C LEU A 296 -9.58 -29.91 -0.41
N CYS A 297 -10.92 -29.94 -0.38
CA CYS A 297 -11.68 -30.20 0.85
C CYS A 297 -11.57 -31.65 1.36
N LYS A 298 -11.21 -32.60 0.48
CA LYS A 298 -11.04 -34.02 0.83
C LYS A 298 -9.61 -34.33 1.27
N LEU A 299 -8.66 -33.42 1.06
CA LEU A 299 -7.31 -33.57 1.57
C LEU A 299 -7.36 -33.62 3.10
N ASN A 300 -7.12 -34.81 3.65
CA ASN A 300 -7.06 -35.03 5.08
C ASN A 300 -5.74 -34.43 5.59
N THR A 301 -5.75 -33.17 6.00
CA THR A 301 -4.56 -32.48 6.50
C THR A 301 -4.16 -33.02 7.86
N LYS A 302 -3.38 -34.12 7.86
CA LYS A 302 -2.46 -34.46 8.96
C LYS A 302 -1.13 -33.75 8.70
N TYR A 303 -1.08 -32.45 8.94
CA TYR A 303 0.16 -31.69 9.10
C TYR A 303 -0.03 -30.73 10.26
#